data_AF-A0A4R5GYP2-F1
#
_entry.id   AF-A0A4R5GYP2-F1
#
_cell.length_a   1.000
_cell.length_b   1.000
_cell.length_c   1.000
_cell.angle_alpha   90.00
_cell.angle_beta   90.00
_cell.angle_gamma   90.00
#
_symmetry.space_group_name_H-M   'P 1'
#
loop_
_entity.id
_entity.type
_entity.pdbx_description
1 polymer ?
#
loop_
_entity_poly.entity_id
_entity_poly.type
_entity_poly.pdbx_seq_one_letter_code
_entity_poly.pdbx_strand_id
1 'polypeptide(L)'
;MTIPAKGSRKILVNENEYRWLIRKKPTYSQGAFASPMIIVIESNIAPSCVLKVILSAPRKDNWLGEPSMQVTPKDIKGFIEKAMSEGWEPHKNGGVFEYFC
;
A
#
# COMPACT_ATOMS: atom_id res chain seq x y z
N MET A 1 0.70 -8.85 11.09
CA MET A 1 0.26 -9.45 9.81
C MET A 1 1.41 -9.31 8.84
N THR A 2 1.68 -10.33 8.03
CA THR A 2 2.77 -10.29 7.03
C THR A 2 2.17 -10.38 5.64
N ILE A 3 2.67 -9.57 4.72
CA ILE A 3 2.24 -9.58 3.31
C ILE A 3 2.69 -10.92 2.70
N PRO A 4 1.81 -11.63 1.99
CA PRO A 4 2.20 -12.86 1.30
C PRO A 4 3.27 -12.56 0.25
N ALA A 5 4.29 -13.42 0.16
CA ALA A 5 5.31 -13.33 -0.89
C ALA A 5 4.72 -13.46 -2.30
N LYS A 6 3.62 -14.23 -2.44
CA LYS A 6 2.92 -14.39 -3.71
C LYS A 6 2.05 -13.17 -4.02
N GLY A 7 2.31 -12.54 -5.16
CA GLY A 7 1.54 -11.39 -5.64
C GLY A 7 1.97 -10.05 -5.06
N SER A 8 2.88 -10.04 -4.08
CA SER A 8 3.59 -8.84 -3.68
C SER A 8 4.73 -8.53 -4.66
N ARG A 9 5.17 -7.28 -4.63
CA ARG A 9 6.26 -6.74 -5.45
C ARG A 9 7.32 -6.17 -4.52
N LYS A 10 8.58 -6.28 -4.92
CA LYS A 10 9.71 -5.68 -4.20
C LYS A 10 9.99 -4.29 -4.73
N ILE A 11 10.47 -3.41 -3.85
CA ILE A 11 11.01 -2.10 -4.22
C ILE A 11 12.11 -1.73 -3.24
N LEU A 12 13.09 -0.96 -3.72
CA LEU A 12 14.21 -0.47 -2.93
C LEU A 12 14.06 1.05 -2.79
N VAL A 13 13.99 1.54 -1.55
CA VAL A 13 13.83 2.96 -1.22
C VAL A 13 14.81 3.32 -0.12
N ASN A 14 15.67 4.32 -0.37
CA ASN A 14 16.72 4.74 0.56
C ASN A 14 17.53 3.56 1.10
N GLU A 15 18.04 2.71 0.20
CA GLU A 15 18.84 1.51 0.53
C GLU A 15 18.09 0.40 1.29
N ASN A 16 16.81 0.60 1.59
CA ASN A 16 15.99 -0.36 2.32
C ASN A 16 15.06 -1.12 1.37
N GLU A 17 14.95 -2.43 1.57
CA GLU A 17 14.03 -3.28 0.82
C GLU A 17 12.64 -3.31 1.43
N TYR A 18 11.64 -3.08 0.59
CA TYR A 18 10.23 -3.14 0.94
C TYR A 18 9.51 -4.15 0.05
N ARG A 19 8.42 -4.69 0.59
CA ARG A 19 7.42 -5.42 -0.18
C ARG A 19 6.12 -4.66 -0.15
N TRP A 20 5.46 -4.59 -1.29
CA TRP A 20 4.16 -3.95 -1.41
C TRP A 20 3.16 -4.81 -2.16
N LEU A 21 1.90 -4.67 -1.79
CA LEU A 21 0.81 -5.46 -2.33
C LEU A 21 -0.43 -4.58 -2.54
N ILE A 22 -0.98 -4.70 -3.73
CA ILE A 22 -2.38 -4.38 -4.02
C ILE A 22 -3.10 -5.71 -4.18
N ARG A 23 -4.21 -5.92 -3.46
CA ARG A 23 -4.97 -7.18 -3.58
C ARG A 23 -5.34 -7.46 -5.03
N LYS A 24 -5.24 -8.72 -5.45
CA LYS A 24 -5.58 -9.13 -6.82
C LYS A 24 -7.07 -8.96 -7.11
N LYS A 25 -7.93 -9.28 -6.14
CA LYS A 25 -9.39 -9.09 -6.23
C LYS A 25 -9.81 -7.94 -5.31
N PRO A 26 -10.79 -7.12 -5.71
CA PRO A 26 -11.36 -6.12 -4.82
C PRO A 26 -12.02 -6.82 -3.62
N THR A 27 -12.07 -6.14 -2.49
CA THR A 27 -13.04 -6.51 -1.45
C THR A 27 -14.46 -6.22 -1.96
N TYR A 28 -15.48 -6.75 -1.28
CA TYR A 28 -16.86 -6.45 -1.64
C TYR A 28 -17.11 -4.94 -1.72
N SER A 29 -16.66 -4.17 -0.72
CA SER A 29 -16.85 -2.71 -0.72
C SER A 29 -16.10 -1.99 -1.84
N GLN A 30 -14.87 -2.42 -2.16
CA GLN A 30 -14.11 -1.86 -3.28
C GLN A 30 -14.76 -2.15 -4.63
N GLY A 31 -15.42 -3.30 -4.77
CA GLY A 31 -16.17 -3.68 -5.97
C GLY A 31 -17.50 -2.97 -6.09
N ALA A 32 -18.36 -3.12 -5.08
CA ALA A 32 -19.76 -2.69 -5.09
C ALA A 32 -19.96 -1.19 -4.85
N PHE A 33 -19.05 -0.53 -4.13
CA PHE A 33 -19.24 0.85 -3.66
C PHE A 33 -18.09 1.78 -4.02
N ALA A 34 -17.22 1.39 -4.97
CA ALA A 34 -16.05 2.16 -5.36
C ALA A 34 -15.22 2.66 -4.15
N SER A 35 -15.12 1.84 -3.09
CA SER A 35 -14.34 2.23 -1.91
C SER A 35 -12.85 2.43 -2.27
N PRO A 36 -12.14 3.26 -1.50
CA PRO A 36 -10.71 3.53 -1.66
C PRO A 36 -9.84 2.31 -2.00
N MET A 37 -8.94 2.48 -2.97
CA MET A 37 -7.88 1.51 -3.21
C MET A 37 -6.90 1.51 -2.03
N ILE A 38 -6.55 0.31 -1.56
CA ILE A 38 -5.62 0.13 -0.45
C ILE A 38 -4.35 -0.54 -0.96
N ILE A 39 -3.21 0.06 -0.63
CA ILE A 39 -1.88 -0.51 -0.84
C ILE A 39 -1.29 -0.84 0.52
N VAL A 40 -0.75 -2.03 0.67
CA VAL A 40 -0.06 -2.46 1.89
C VAL A 40 1.43 -2.55 1.60
N ILE A 41 2.26 -1.98 2.46
CA ILE A 41 3.72 -1.93 2.33
C ILE A 41 4.33 -2.41 3.65
N GLU A 42 5.30 -3.31 3.58
CA GLU A 42 6.06 -3.80 4.74
C GLU A 42 7.56 -3.70 4.48
N SER A 43 8.34 -3.47 5.55
CA SER A 43 9.80 -3.57 5.53
C SER A 43 10.22 -5.04 5.56
N ASN A 44 11.28 -5.39 4.82
CA ASN A 44 11.85 -6.74 4.88
C ASN A 44 12.60 -6.99 6.21
N ILE A 45 13.01 -5.92 6.91
CA ILE A 45 13.76 -5.99 8.18
C ILE A 45 12.81 -6.15 9.37
N ALA A 46 11.70 -5.40 9.38
CA ALA A 46 10.68 -5.46 10.42
C ALA A 46 9.29 -5.68 9.79
N PRO A 47 8.93 -6.94 9.43
CA PRO A 47 7.67 -7.27 8.76
C PRO A 47 6.42 -7.10 9.65
N SER A 48 6.59 -6.67 10.90
CA SER A 48 5.51 -6.31 11.83
C SER A 48 4.99 -4.89 11.59
N CYS A 49 5.84 -3.97 11.10
CA CYS A 49 5.51 -2.58 10.86
C CYS A 49 4.98 -2.40 9.43
N VAL A 50 3.68 -2.12 9.31
CA VAL A 50 2.97 -2.09 8.03
C VAL A 50 2.47 -0.68 7.74
N LEU A 51 2.82 -0.16 6.57
CA LEU A 51 2.21 1.05 6.02
C LEU A 51 1.00 0.67 5.16
N LYS A 52 -0.16 1.20 5.53
CA LYS A 52 -1.42 1.08 4.79
C LYS A 52 -1.71 2.41 4.11
N VAL A 53 -1.48 2.47 2.81
CA VAL A 53 -1.80 3.64 1.99
C VAL A 53 -3.23 3.51 1.50
N ILE A 54 -4.04 4.54 1.76
CA ILE A 54 -5.45 4.64 1.38
C ILE A 54 -5.56 5.74 0.33
N LEU A 55 -5.85 5.35 -0.91
CA LEU A 55 -5.99 6.28 -2.02
C LEU A 55 -7.42 6.82 -2.11
N SER A 56 -7.56 8.09 -2.44
CA SER A 56 -8.81 8.76 -2.77
C SER A 56 -9.53 8.13 -3.99
N ALA A 57 -8.79 7.51 -4.90
CA ALA A 57 -9.34 6.85 -6.07
C ALA A 57 -9.76 5.38 -5.78
N PRO A 58 -10.85 4.90 -6.41
CA PRO A 58 -11.25 3.50 -6.37
C PRO A 58 -10.30 2.62 -7.18
N ARG A 59 -10.55 1.31 -7.16
CA ARG A 59 -9.85 0.37 -8.05
C ARG A 59 -10.43 0.36 -9.46
N LYS A 60 -9.59 0.10 -10.46
CA LYS A 60 -10.00 -0.01 -11.86
C LYS A 60 -11.00 -1.14 -12.13
N ASP A 61 -10.97 -2.20 -11.33
CA ASP A 61 -11.85 -3.36 -11.40
C ASP A 61 -13.11 -3.23 -10.50
N ASN A 62 -13.49 -1.99 -10.15
CA ASN A 62 -14.77 -1.72 -9.47
C ASN A 62 -15.96 -1.98 -10.42
N TRP A 63 -17.12 -2.33 -9.87
CA TRP A 63 -18.30 -2.71 -10.65
C TRP A 63 -19.11 -1.52 -11.15
N LEU A 64 -18.81 -0.32 -10.67
CA LEU A 64 -19.49 0.92 -11.03
C LEU A 64 -18.84 1.61 -12.24
N GLY A 65 -17.65 1.18 -12.66
CA GLY A 65 -16.91 1.80 -13.77
C GLY A 65 -16.29 3.15 -13.41
N GLU A 66 -16.19 3.49 -12.12
CA GLU A 66 -15.65 4.77 -11.65
C GLU A 66 -14.19 4.97 -12.10
N PRO A 67 -13.79 6.20 -12.46
CA PRO A 67 -12.42 6.51 -12.83
C PRO A 67 -11.43 6.09 -11.75
N SER A 68 -10.38 5.38 -12.16
CA SER A 68 -9.33 4.87 -11.29
C SER A 68 -7.97 5.32 -11.79
N MET A 69 -7.02 5.34 -10.86
CA MET A 69 -5.60 5.55 -11.12
C MET A 69 -4.85 4.20 -11.25
N GLN A 70 -3.74 4.20 -12.00
CA GLN A 70 -2.73 3.15 -11.95
C GLN A 70 -1.65 3.51 -10.94
N VAL A 71 -1.24 2.55 -10.12
CA VAL A 71 -0.17 2.72 -9.14
C VAL A 71 1.16 2.23 -9.73
N THR A 72 2.15 3.11 -9.77
CA THR A 72 3.49 2.84 -10.28
C THR A 72 4.50 2.64 -9.15
N PRO A 73 5.66 2.02 -9.40
CA PRO A 73 6.75 1.98 -8.42
C PRO A 73 7.21 3.37 -7.95
N LYS A 74 7.09 4.41 -8.80
CA LYS A 74 7.42 5.79 -8.44
C LYS A 74 6.46 6.33 -7.38
N ASP A 75 5.17 6.01 -7.49
CA ASP A 75 4.17 6.41 -6.49
C ASP A 75 4.43 5.71 -5.16
N ILE A 76 4.74 4.40 -5.20
CA ILE A 76 5.10 3.63 -4.00
C ILE A 76 6.29 4.24 -3.28
N LYS A 77 7.35 4.62 -4.01
CA LYS A 77 8.51 5.32 -3.44
C LYS A 77 8.07 6.62 -2.75
N GLY A 78 7.27 7.44 -3.44
CA GLY A 78 6.76 8.69 -2.88
C GLY A 78 5.90 8.50 -1.63
N PHE A 79 5.05 7.47 -1.58
CA PHE A 79 4.24 7.17 -0.40
C PHE A 79 5.10 6.76 0.79
N ILE A 80 6.14 5.96 0.57
CA ILE A 80 7.09 5.56 1.62
C ILE A 80 7.80 6.79 2.18
N GLU A 81 8.35 7.65 1.31
CA GLU A 81 9.08 8.85 1.72
C GLU A 81 8.18 9.83 2.49
N LYS A 82 6.94 10.05 2.02
CA LYS A 82 5.98 10.91 2.72
C LYS A 82 5.54 10.33 4.06
N ALA A 83 5.19 9.04 4.11
CA ALA A 83 4.82 8.40 5.36
C ALA A 83 5.96 8.46 6.40
N MET A 84 7.21 8.28 5.97
CA MET A 84 8.38 8.47 6.86
C MET A 84 8.45 9.89 7.40
N SER A 85 8.22 10.90 6.55
CA SER A 85 8.18 12.30 7.00
C SER A 85 7.05 12.60 7.98
N GLU A 86 5.98 11.79 7.97
CA GLU A 86 4.83 11.88 8.87
C GLU A 86 4.95 10.99 10.12
N GLY A 87 6.10 10.34 10.31
CA GLY A 87 6.40 9.56 11.52
C GLY A 87 6.25 8.05 11.38
N TRP A 88 6.06 7.53 10.16
CA TRP A 88 6.18 6.09 9.94
C TRP A 88 7.65 5.64 10.07
N GLU A 89 7.92 4.78 11.04
CA GLU A 89 9.25 4.23 11.30
C GLU A 89 9.33 2.75 10.90
N PRO A 90 9.71 2.42 9.65
CA PRO A 90 9.65 1.05 9.12
C PRO A 90 10.61 0.05 9.78
N HIS A 91 11.57 0.54 10.57
CA HIS A 91 12.59 -0.29 11.23
C HIS A 91 12.31 -0.55 12.70
N LYS A 92 11.30 0.13 13.28
CA LYS A 92 10.85 -0.17 14.64
C LYS A 92 9.67 -1.13 14.57
N ASN A 93 9.64 -2.08 15.52
CA ASN A 93 8.44 -2.89 15.70
C ASN A 93 7.26 -1.96 15.99
N GLY A 94 6.23 -2.06 15.16
CA GLY A 94 5.07 -1.17 15.21
C GLY A 94 3.82 -1.87 14.68
N GLY A 95 2.68 -1.21 14.85
CA GLY A 95 1.41 -1.65 14.30
C GLY A 95 1.23 -1.22 12.84
N VAL A 96 -0.01 -0.98 12.46
CA VAL A 96 -0.35 -0.41 11.14
C VAL A 96 -0.28 1.11 11.21
N PHE A 97 0.48 1.73 10.31
CA PHE A 97 0.47 3.16 10.08
C PHE A 97 -0.41 3.45 8.86
N GLU A 98 -1.41 4.34 8.99
CA GLU A 98 -2.30 4.71 7.88
C GLU A 98 -1.84 6.02 7.25
N TYR A 99 -1.70 6.02 5.92
CA TYR A 99 -1.35 7.19 5.14
C TYR A 99 -2.45 7.45 4.10
N PHE A 100 -3.00 8.66 4.07
CA PHE A 100 -4.09 9.06 3.18
C PHE A 100 -3.56 9.93 2.04
N CYS A 101 -3.89 9.59 0.80
CA CYS A 101 -3.44 10.29 -0.41
C CYS A 101 -4.55 10.47 -1.44
#